data_AF-A0A1Q6A252-F1
#
_entry.id   AF-A0A1Q6A252-F1
#
_cell.length_a   1.000
_cell.length_b   1.000
_cell.length_c   1.000
_cell.angle_alpha   90.00
_cell.angle_beta   90.00
_cell.angle_gamma   90.00
#
_symmetry.space_group_name_H-M   'P 1'
#
loop_
_entity.id
_entity.type
_entity.pdbx_description
1 polymer ?
#
loop_
_entity_poly.entity_id
_entity_poly.type
_entity_poly.pdbx_seq_one_letter_code
_entity_poly.pdbx_strand_id
1 'polypeptide(L)'
;MSQEIEQDYFYELSIGTFPYLELFRNNELYSSFLFAEFKKISARPKLHLYFKEFISDEEWSKAMTAGKATVVKPGNYPVAASMVAMSDTEKRANEIIRDFQQMIIKNTVEPQYCGRHLEDSETIKLLRTIVNKIDEFKKYVVLDKNVDNYRGYATASISNIITLTNKLQIPGLGQELLSALLDSGESNDAQLQILLYLRPNEDSEGIRVRYNVLKTLADELLNKELTLNKSELQSFAIPNFNQPTFSVPGQKPKITLVDRVLRELALILTIYESQFKKFDNQVQFPYPLILNEKGEDGIDGRYIQNFDLLSNTEIFNIQDFKEQMTQRFEVANNLTLFHNQLAELEANATTAVEYYETKLTRGNTIVDDFLVDHARPFQERIDDLEKNMAVVKVYDHQIDSIYFGANLSTLETNIAGRGNYPFRYLADNFTLAQICSRVIDFARKFKVNEKSEQNNNQDTSIRYFSFDLNNYRFSNDPNLTAQENEQSIWKYRQIVLETIFISKFKKTTAENLAEFLDHQYRMTPAPKQAFVELVEKLGNANLHSTFQGSSIPKADAFRVWITEKKSGFHGNAGINHLNLYVNTLNVEASLQINKVVAENGGQVNIADLIQQIEPPKTS
;
A
#
# COMPACT_ATOMS: atom_id res chain seq x y z
N MET A 1 -37.77 16.18 -15.38
CA MET A 1 -37.13 17.51 -15.29
C MET A 1 -36.16 17.68 -14.12
N SER A 2 -36.54 17.61 -12.83
CA SER A 2 -35.53 17.79 -11.73
C SER A 2 -34.45 16.69 -11.72
N GLN A 3 -34.83 15.43 -11.95
CA GLN A 3 -33.89 14.30 -12.00
C GLN A 3 -32.95 14.36 -13.21
N GLU A 4 -33.42 14.82 -14.37
CA GLU A 4 -32.58 14.94 -15.58
C GLU A 4 -31.49 16.01 -15.41
N ILE A 5 -31.81 17.13 -14.76
CA ILE A 5 -30.83 18.20 -14.48
C ILE A 5 -29.78 17.72 -13.48
N GLU A 6 -30.19 16.92 -12.50
CA GLU A 6 -29.28 16.33 -11.51
C GLU A 6 -28.35 15.29 -12.14
N GLN A 7 -28.88 14.42 -13.00
CA GLN A 7 -28.07 13.48 -13.77
C GLN A 7 -27.07 14.20 -14.69
N ASP A 8 -27.50 15.26 -15.38
CA ASP A 8 -26.63 16.09 -16.22
C ASP A 8 -25.53 16.79 -15.41
N TYR A 9 -25.85 17.25 -14.19
CA TYR A 9 -24.86 17.82 -13.27
C TYR A 9 -23.79 16.81 -12.86
N PHE A 10 -24.20 15.62 -12.40
CA PHE A 10 -23.24 14.59 -12.00
C PHE A 10 -22.42 14.06 -13.17
N TYR A 11 -23.01 13.98 -14.37
CA TYR A 11 -22.28 13.67 -15.58
C TYR A 11 -21.21 14.73 -15.84
N GLU A 12 -21.55 16.03 -15.89
CA GLU A 12 -20.58 17.11 -16.07
C GLU A 12 -19.51 17.14 -14.99
N LEU A 13 -19.84 16.83 -13.73
CA LEU A 13 -18.87 16.72 -12.64
C LEU A 13 -17.94 15.52 -12.80
N SER A 14 -18.40 14.43 -13.44
CA SER A 14 -17.58 13.23 -13.70
C SER A 14 -16.60 13.43 -14.86
N ILE A 15 -16.99 14.16 -15.91
CA ILE A 15 -16.17 14.37 -17.11
C ILE A 15 -15.46 15.72 -17.15
N GLY A 16 -15.87 16.66 -16.30
CA GLY A 16 -15.41 18.04 -16.35
C GLY A 16 -13.92 18.18 -16.06
N THR A 17 -13.29 19.13 -16.75
CA THR A 17 -11.90 19.55 -16.51
C THR A 17 -11.90 21.02 -16.10
N PHE A 18 -12.11 21.27 -14.81
CA PHE A 18 -12.05 22.62 -14.26
C PHE A 18 -11.22 22.66 -12.98
N PRO A 19 -10.66 23.83 -12.62
CA PRO A 19 -9.82 23.97 -11.44
C PRO A 19 -10.49 23.45 -10.17
N TYR A 20 -9.73 22.72 -9.35
CA TYR A 20 -10.17 22.24 -8.04
C TYR A 20 -11.40 21.31 -8.07
N LEU A 21 -11.60 20.58 -9.18
CA LEU A 21 -12.68 19.61 -9.35
C LEU A 21 -12.87 18.68 -8.13
N GLU A 22 -11.76 18.19 -7.57
CA GLU A 22 -11.78 17.29 -6.42
C GLU A 22 -12.39 17.92 -5.15
N LEU A 23 -12.30 19.25 -4.97
CA LEU A 23 -12.96 19.92 -3.85
C LEU A 23 -14.48 19.81 -3.97
N PHE A 24 -15.02 19.91 -5.19
CA PHE A 24 -16.46 19.78 -5.43
C PHE A 24 -16.94 18.33 -5.39
N ARG A 25 -16.08 17.36 -5.71
CA ARG A 25 -16.40 15.93 -5.58
C ARG A 25 -16.43 15.47 -4.12
N ASN A 26 -15.50 15.98 -3.32
CA ASN A 26 -15.30 15.51 -1.95
C ASN A 26 -16.06 16.33 -0.90
N ASN A 27 -16.61 17.50 -1.27
CA ASN A 27 -17.36 18.36 -0.36
C ASN A 27 -18.80 18.56 -0.82
N GLU A 28 -19.75 17.95 -0.11
CA GLU A 28 -21.19 18.01 -0.39
C GLU A 28 -21.73 19.45 -0.36
N LEU A 29 -21.20 20.31 0.52
CA LEU A 29 -21.60 21.72 0.58
C LEU A 29 -21.25 22.43 -0.73
N TYR A 30 -20.01 22.28 -1.20
CA TYR A 30 -19.55 22.94 -2.42
C TYR A 30 -20.28 22.40 -3.65
N SER A 31 -20.48 21.08 -3.71
CA SER A 31 -21.27 20.44 -4.76
C SER A 31 -22.71 20.97 -4.79
N SER A 32 -23.34 21.13 -3.63
CA SER A 32 -24.71 21.65 -3.52
C SER A 32 -24.84 23.09 -4.02
N PHE A 33 -23.88 23.96 -3.67
CA PHE A 33 -23.84 25.34 -4.17
C PHE A 33 -23.63 25.38 -5.69
N LEU A 34 -22.67 24.61 -6.18
CA LEU A 34 -22.37 24.53 -7.62
C LEU A 34 -23.57 23.98 -8.40
N PHE A 35 -24.30 23.01 -7.84
CA PHE A 35 -25.54 22.50 -8.44
C PHE A 35 -26.66 23.55 -8.48
N ALA A 36 -26.81 24.36 -7.41
CA ALA A 36 -27.79 25.44 -7.39
C ALA A 36 -27.50 26.51 -8.44
N GLU A 37 -26.22 26.78 -8.71
CA GLU A 37 -25.78 27.64 -9.80
C GLU A 37 -26.01 26.97 -11.16
N PHE A 38 -25.63 25.70 -11.29
CA PHE A 38 -25.82 24.90 -12.50
C PHE A 38 -27.27 24.91 -12.98
N LYS A 39 -28.25 24.80 -12.08
CA LYS A 39 -29.69 24.88 -12.44
C LYS A 39 -30.08 26.15 -13.20
N LYS A 40 -29.38 27.26 -12.97
CA LYS A 40 -29.65 28.57 -13.59
C LYS A 40 -29.00 28.73 -14.96
N ILE A 41 -28.07 27.85 -15.33
CA ILE A 41 -27.38 27.88 -16.62
C ILE A 41 -28.36 27.55 -17.75
N SER A 42 -28.24 28.26 -18.87
CA SER A 42 -29.00 27.99 -20.08
C SER A 42 -28.58 26.66 -20.70
N ALA A 43 -29.56 25.83 -21.10
CA ALA A 43 -29.27 24.60 -21.81
C ALA A 43 -28.74 24.91 -23.23
N ARG A 44 -27.71 24.17 -23.66
CA ARG A 44 -27.17 24.20 -25.02
C ARG A 44 -26.95 22.76 -25.54
N PRO A 45 -26.85 22.57 -26.87
CA PRO A 45 -26.66 21.26 -27.46
C PRO A 45 -25.47 20.49 -26.87
N LYS A 46 -25.68 19.22 -26.50
CA LYS A 46 -24.66 18.30 -26.01
C LYS A 46 -24.59 17.05 -26.86
N LEU A 47 -23.42 16.84 -27.47
CA LEU A 47 -23.16 15.68 -28.33
C LEU A 47 -23.40 14.36 -27.57
N HIS A 48 -22.99 14.26 -26.30
CA HIS A 48 -23.10 13.00 -25.58
C HIS A 48 -24.56 12.55 -25.37
N LEU A 49 -25.50 13.49 -25.21
CA LEU A 49 -26.92 13.17 -25.06
C LEU A 49 -27.49 12.60 -26.37
N TYR A 50 -27.09 13.20 -27.51
CA TYR A 50 -27.46 12.71 -28.83
C TYR A 50 -26.78 11.38 -29.16
N PHE A 51 -25.48 11.25 -28.86
CA PHE A 51 -24.67 10.08 -29.15
C PHE A 51 -25.20 8.81 -28.47
N LYS A 52 -25.63 8.92 -27.20
CA LYS A 52 -26.15 7.81 -26.40
C LYS A 52 -27.45 7.20 -26.93
N GLU A 53 -28.18 7.90 -27.79
CA GLU A 53 -29.35 7.33 -28.45
C GLU A 53 -28.97 6.31 -29.53
N PHE A 54 -27.81 6.46 -30.15
CA PHE A 54 -27.40 5.65 -31.29
C PHE A 54 -26.36 4.57 -30.93
N ILE A 55 -25.48 4.87 -29.98
CA ILE A 55 -24.38 3.99 -29.55
C ILE A 55 -24.40 3.91 -28.03
N SER A 56 -24.58 2.71 -27.48
CA SER A 56 -24.53 2.49 -26.03
C SER A 56 -23.10 2.55 -25.49
N ASP A 57 -22.94 2.87 -24.21
CA ASP A 57 -21.63 2.89 -23.55
C ASP A 57 -20.92 1.51 -23.63
N GLU A 58 -21.67 0.41 -23.64
CA GLU A 58 -21.18 -0.96 -23.83
C GLU A 58 -20.70 -1.22 -25.26
N GLU A 59 -21.48 -0.80 -26.27
CA GLU A 59 -21.10 -0.93 -27.69
C GLU A 59 -19.83 -0.12 -27.98
N TRP A 60 -19.76 1.10 -27.46
CA TRP A 60 -18.59 1.97 -27.58
C TRP A 60 -17.35 1.38 -26.89
N SER A 61 -17.50 0.88 -25.67
CA SER A 61 -16.39 0.25 -24.92
C SER A 61 -15.88 -1.02 -25.62
N LYS A 62 -16.78 -1.81 -26.19
CA LYS A 62 -16.43 -3.00 -26.97
C LYS A 62 -15.69 -2.63 -28.25
N ALA A 63 -16.12 -1.61 -28.97
CA ALA A 63 -15.42 -1.12 -30.16
C ALA A 63 -14.01 -0.57 -29.82
N MET A 64 -13.88 0.15 -28.70
CA MET A 64 -12.61 0.70 -28.25
C MET A 64 -11.61 -0.35 -27.75
N THR A 65 -12.08 -1.54 -27.36
CA THR A 65 -11.25 -2.66 -26.90
C THR A 65 -10.98 -3.67 -28.01
N ALA A 66 -11.94 -3.86 -28.93
CA ALA A 66 -11.82 -4.70 -30.11
C ALA A 66 -11.01 -4.01 -31.21
N GLY A 67 -9.68 -3.96 -31.05
CA GLY A 67 -8.78 -3.48 -32.11
C GLY A 67 -7.59 -2.64 -31.65
N LYS A 68 -7.40 -2.42 -30.35
CA LYS A 68 -6.25 -1.64 -29.87
C LYS A 68 -4.99 -2.50 -29.69
N ALA A 69 -3.97 -2.08 -30.44
CA ALA A 69 -2.53 -2.36 -30.34
C ALA A 69 -1.98 -3.65 -30.98
N THR A 70 -1.69 -3.60 -32.29
CA THR A 70 -0.39 -4.13 -32.71
C THR A 70 0.68 -3.21 -32.11
N VAL A 71 1.31 -3.66 -31.03
CA VAL A 71 2.47 -2.98 -30.45
C VAL A 71 3.53 -2.86 -31.53
N VAL A 72 3.81 -1.65 -31.99
CA VAL A 72 4.99 -1.37 -32.82
C VAL A 72 6.18 -1.56 -31.89
N LYS A 73 6.85 -2.71 -31.99
CA LYS A 73 8.08 -2.94 -31.23
C LYS A 73 9.12 -1.92 -31.69
N PRO A 74 9.76 -1.18 -30.78
CA PRO A 74 10.85 -0.29 -31.15
C PRO A 74 11.96 -1.13 -31.80
N GLY A 75 12.27 -0.82 -33.06
CA GLY A 75 13.38 -1.40 -33.81
C GLY A 75 14.35 -0.31 -34.24
N ASN A 76 15.58 -0.68 -34.60
CA ASN A 76 16.64 0.26 -35.01
C ASN A 76 16.39 0.97 -36.35
N TYR A 77 15.22 0.79 -36.96
CA TYR A 77 14.85 1.39 -38.23
C TYR A 77 13.47 2.06 -38.11
N PRO A 78 13.27 3.24 -38.70
CA PRO A 78 11.95 3.85 -38.75
C PRO A 78 11.00 2.94 -39.53
N VAL A 79 9.98 2.43 -38.86
CA VAL A 79 8.91 1.63 -39.47
C VAL A 79 7.65 2.50 -39.49
N ALA A 80 6.96 2.57 -40.62
CA ALA A 80 5.66 3.23 -40.69
C ALA A 80 4.69 2.51 -39.74
N ALA A 81 3.96 3.26 -38.92
CA ALA A 81 2.93 2.68 -38.05
C ALA A 81 1.89 1.96 -38.91
N SER A 82 1.52 0.74 -38.53
CA SER A 82 0.44 0.01 -39.18
C SER A 82 -0.83 0.84 -39.13
N MET A 83 -1.40 1.16 -40.31
CA MET A 83 -2.69 1.84 -40.37
C MET A 83 -3.77 0.88 -39.85
N VAL A 84 -4.36 1.21 -38.71
CA VAL A 84 -5.51 0.48 -38.17
C VAL A 84 -6.75 1.00 -38.88
N ALA A 85 -7.47 0.12 -39.57
CA ALA A 85 -8.73 0.48 -40.19
C ALA A 85 -9.75 0.84 -39.10
N MET A 86 -10.49 1.94 -39.30
CA MET A 86 -11.60 2.29 -38.42
C MET A 86 -12.63 1.15 -38.42
N SER A 87 -13.03 0.75 -37.22
CA SER A 87 -14.15 -0.17 -37.01
C SER A 87 -15.45 0.44 -37.54
N ASP A 88 -16.44 -0.40 -37.82
CA ASP A 88 -17.74 0.08 -38.29
C ASP A 88 -18.45 0.93 -37.24
N THR A 89 -18.24 0.65 -35.95
CA THR A 89 -18.72 1.50 -34.84
C THR A 89 -18.04 2.88 -34.83
N GLU A 90 -16.74 2.97 -35.12
CA GLU A 90 -16.04 4.26 -35.23
C GLU A 90 -16.51 5.07 -36.45
N LYS A 91 -16.76 4.40 -37.59
CA LYS A 91 -17.36 5.06 -38.76
C LYS A 91 -18.74 5.63 -38.44
N ARG A 92 -19.59 4.82 -37.81
CA ARG A 92 -20.93 5.23 -37.36
C ARG A 92 -20.87 6.38 -36.35
N ALA A 93 -19.94 6.33 -35.40
CA ALA A 93 -19.71 7.43 -34.45
C ALA A 93 -19.33 8.74 -35.17
N ASN A 94 -18.47 8.69 -36.18
CA ASN A 94 -18.10 9.86 -36.98
C ASN A 94 -19.29 10.43 -37.77
N GLU A 95 -20.17 9.56 -38.29
CA GLU A 95 -21.41 9.98 -38.95
C GLU A 95 -22.34 10.70 -37.98
N ILE A 96 -22.57 10.14 -36.79
CA ILE A 96 -23.39 10.74 -35.72
C ILE A 96 -22.85 12.11 -35.30
N ILE A 97 -21.52 12.23 -35.13
CA ILE A 97 -20.88 13.51 -34.78
C ILE A 97 -21.13 14.54 -35.88
N ARG A 98 -20.96 14.16 -37.15
CA ARG A 98 -21.17 15.05 -38.28
C ARG A 98 -22.63 15.48 -38.38
N ASP A 99 -23.57 14.57 -38.18
CA ASP A 99 -25.00 14.85 -38.23
C ASP A 99 -25.41 15.81 -37.10
N PHE A 100 -24.91 15.58 -35.88
CA PHE A 100 -25.12 16.50 -34.75
C PHE A 100 -24.54 17.90 -35.02
N GLN A 101 -23.34 18.00 -35.60
CA GLN A 101 -22.75 19.28 -35.99
C GLN A 101 -23.61 20.01 -37.03
N GLN A 102 -24.17 19.29 -38.01
CA GLN A 102 -25.10 19.86 -38.99
C GLN A 102 -26.38 20.37 -38.32
N MET A 103 -26.91 19.66 -37.32
CA MET A 103 -28.07 20.12 -36.55
C MET A 103 -27.76 21.39 -35.74
N ILE A 104 -26.56 21.50 -35.15
CA ILE A 104 -26.11 22.73 -34.48
C ILE A 104 -26.07 23.89 -35.47
N ILE A 105 -25.41 23.72 -36.63
CA ILE A 105 -25.27 24.77 -37.64
C ILE A 105 -26.64 25.26 -38.14
N LYS A 106 -27.60 24.34 -38.30
CA LYS A 106 -28.96 24.65 -38.74
C LYS A 106 -29.88 25.12 -37.60
N ASN A 107 -29.41 25.12 -36.35
CA ASN A 107 -30.21 25.36 -35.15
C ASN A 107 -31.45 24.45 -35.06
N THR A 108 -31.31 23.17 -35.43
CA THR A 108 -32.40 22.17 -35.42
C THR A 108 -32.20 21.08 -34.36
N VAL A 109 -31.37 21.33 -33.33
CA VAL A 109 -31.15 20.38 -32.23
C VAL A 109 -32.40 20.33 -31.35
N GLU A 110 -32.92 19.14 -31.11
CA GLU A 110 -34.08 18.96 -30.24
C GLU A 110 -33.75 19.25 -28.77
N PRO A 111 -34.71 19.77 -27.97
CA PRO A 111 -34.48 20.14 -26.57
C PRO A 111 -33.95 19.00 -25.68
N GLN A 112 -34.28 17.75 -26.00
CA GLN A 112 -33.82 16.57 -25.25
C GLN A 112 -32.30 16.33 -25.35
N TYR A 113 -31.66 16.85 -26.40
CA TYR A 113 -30.20 16.81 -26.55
C TYR A 113 -29.51 18.08 -26.08
N CYS A 114 -30.24 18.96 -25.39
CA CYS A 114 -29.69 20.17 -24.79
C CYS A 114 -29.51 19.96 -23.29
N GLY A 115 -28.29 20.18 -22.81
CA GLY A 115 -27.92 20.11 -21.39
C GLY A 115 -27.20 21.39 -20.95
N ARG A 116 -26.81 21.46 -19.69
CA ARG A 116 -26.10 22.63 -19.12
C ARG A 116 -24.63 22.31 -18.92
N HIS A 117 -23.73 23.26 -19.14
CA HIS A 117 -22.31 23.00 -18.96
C HIS A 117 -21.82 23.66 -17.69
N LEU A 118 -21.09 22.89 -16.88
CA LEU A 118 -20.50 23.42 -15.65
C LEU A 118 -19.54 24.58 -15.93
N GLU A 119 -18.85 24.55 -17.07
CA GLU A 119 -17.95 25.62 -17.51
C GLU A 119 -18.60 27.00 -17.63
N ASP A 120 -19.92 27.05 -17.83
CA ASP A 120 -20.66 28.30 -17.95
C ASP A 120 -21.03 28.89 -16.59
N SER A 121 -20.74 28.20 -15.47
CA SER A 121 -20.96 28.74 -14.13
C SER A 121 -19.99 29.88 -13.83
N GLU A 122 -20.48 30.94 -13.19
CA GLU A 122 -19.69 32.06 -12.70
C GLU A 122 -18.64 31.61 -11.69
N THR A 123 -18.95 30.63 -10.83
CA THR A 123 -17.96 30.02 -9.92
C THR A 123 -16.80 29.43 -10.71
N ILE A 124 -17.05 28.61 -11.74
CA ILE A 124 -15.98 27.95 -12.51
C ILE A 124 -15.20 28.96 -13.34
N LYS A 125 -15.86 29.97 -13.94
CA LYS A 125 -15.18 31.09 -14.62
C LYS A 125 -14.25 31.85 -13.68
N LEU A 126 -14.71 32.11 -12.45
CA LEU A 126 -13.92 32.80 -11.43
C LEU A 126 -12.73 31.94 -10.99
N LEU A 127 -12.91 30.64 -10.76
CA LEU A 127 -11.81 29.71 -10.45
C LEU A 127 -10.77 29.63 -11.57
N ARG A 128 -11.20 29.58 -12.84
CA ARG A 128 -10.28 29.66 -14.00
C ARG A 128 -9.49 30.97 -14.00
N THR A 129 -10.15 32.08 -13.69
CA THR A 129 -9.48 33.39 -13.58
C THR A 129 -8.44 33.40 -12.46
N ILE A 130 -8.77 32.82 -11.30
CA ILE A 130 -7.85 32.68 -10.16
C ILE A 130 -6.62 31.84 -10.55
N VAL A 131 -6.82 30.65 -11.16
CA VAL A 131 -5.71 29.80 -11.64
C VAL A 131 -4.83 30.53 -12.64
N ASN A 132 -5.42 31.23 -13.62
CA ASN A 132 -4.65 32.01 -14.57
C ASN A 132 -3.80 33.09 -13.89
N LYS A 133 -4.31 33.73 -12.83
CA LYS A 133 -3.54 34.73 -12.06
C LYS A 133 -2.42 34.10 -11.23
N ILE A 134 -2.63 32.91 -10.70
CA ILE A 134 -1.59 32.13 -10.03
C ILE A 134 -0.49 31.74 -11.03
N ASP A 135 -0.87 31.33 -12.24
CA ASP A 135 0.08 30.98 -13.30
C ASP A 135 0.86 32.20 -13.80
N GLU A 136 0.21 33.36 -13.95
CA GLU A 136 0.87 34.64 -14.23
C GLU A 136 1.89 34.99 -13.13
N PHE A 137 1.49 34.86 -11.86
CA PHE A 137 2.35 35.09 -10.71
C PHE A 137 3.61 34.21 -10.75
N LYS A 138 3.43 32.91 -11.05
CA LYS A 138 4.55 31.95 -11.21
C LYS A 138 5.47 32.32 -12.37
N LYS A 139 4.91 32.76 -13.50
CA LYS A 139 5.68 33.14 -14.69
C LYS A 139 6.48 34.44 -14.50
N TYR A 140 6.13 35.28 -13.53
CA TYR A 140 6.78 36.58 -13.34
C TYR A 140 8.30 36.49 -13.18
N VAL A 141 8.80 35.49 -12.44
CA VAL A 141 10.25 35.34 -12.17
C VAL A 141 11.10 34.95 -13.37
N VAL A 142 10.43 34.53 -14.45
CA VAL A 142 11.00 34.24 -15.77
C VAL A 142 10.93 35.49 -16.67
N LEU A 143 10.02 36.42 -16.40
CA LEU A 143 9.83 37.64 -17.18
C LEU A 143 10.66 38.82 -16.64
N ASP A 144 10.76 38.96 -15.32
CA ASP A 144 11.54 40.01 -14.65
C ASP A 144 12.59 39.36 -13.75
N LYS A 145 13.87 39.64 -14.01
CA LYS A 145 14.99 39.14 -13.20
C LYS A 145 15.32 40.06 -12.03
N ASN A 146 14.76 41.26 -11.99
CA ASN A 146 15.02 42.24 -10.94
C ASN A 146 14.15 41.97 -9.71
N VAL A 147 14.79 41.47 -8.65
CA VAL A 147 14.14 41.12 -7.38
C VAL A 147 13.59 42.36 -6.66
N ASP A 148 14.12 43.56 -6.91
CA ASP A 148 13.66 44.79 -6.26
C ASP A 148 12.18 45.10 -6.55
N ASN A 149 11.68 44.67 -7.72
CA ASN A 149 10.29 44.87 -8.14
C ASN A 149 9.32 43.87 -7.48
N TYR A 150 9.83 42.79 -6.89
CA TYR A 150 9.00 41.64 -6.49
C TYR A 150 8.01 41.97 -5.39
N ARG A 151 8.38 42.86 -4.46
CA ARG A 151 7.48 43.29 -3.38
C ARG A 151 6.25 44.00 -3.91
N GLY A 152 6.43 44.93 -4.86
CA GLY A 152 5.32 45.65 -5.48
C GLY A 152 4.43 44.70 -6.30
N TYR A 153 5.05 43.83 -7.09
CA TYR A 153 4.32 42.84 -7.88
C TYR A 153 3.56 41.82 -7.04
N ALA A 154 4.18 41.25 -6.00
CA ALA A 154 3.55 40.31 -5.07
C ALA A 154 2.35 40.95 -4.39
N THR A 155 2.50 42.20 -3.92
CA THR A 155 1.40 42.96 -3.31
C THR A 155 0.22 43.08 -4.27
N ALA A 156 0.45 43.60 -5.48
CA ALA A 156 -0.61 43.79 -6.46
C ALA A 156 -1.27 42.47 -6.87
N SER A 157 -0.48 41.42 -7.10
CA SER A 157 -0.97 40.12 -7.58
C SER A 157 -1.75 39.38 -6.51
N ILE A 158 -1.24 39.33 -5.27
CA ILE A 158 -1.92 38.66 -4.16
C ILE A 158 -3.19 39.41 -3.75
N SER A 159 -3.17 40.75 -3.72
CA SER A 159 -4.41 41.52 -3.48
C SER A 159 -5.47 41.25 -4.55
N ASN A 160 -5.07 41.08 -5.81
CA ASN A 160 -6.00 40.70 -6.88
C ASN A 160 -6.56 39.29 -6.67
N ILE A 161 -5.70 38.31 -6.35
CA ILE A 161 -6.14 36.94 -6.05
C ILE A 161 -7.11 36.91 -4.87
N ILE A 162 -6.80 37.61 -3.77
CA ILE A 162 -7.69 37.75 -2.60
C ILE A 162 -9.04 38.37 -3.01
N THR A 163 -9.01 39.43 -3.82
CA THR A 163 -10.23 40.07 -4.32
C THR A 163 -11.08 39.10 -5.16
N LEU A 164 -10.45 38.26 -5.99
CA LEU A 164 -11.13 37.24 -6.78
C LEU A 164 -11.68 36.11 -5.91
N THR A 165 -10.93 35.62 -4.93
CA THR A 165 -11.41 34.58 -4.01
C THR A 165 -12.57 35.07 -3.16
N ASN A 166 -12.57 36.34 -2.75
CA ASN A 166 -13.67 36.94 -1.98
C ASN A 166 -14.96 37.15 -2.80
N LYS A 167 -14.89 37.06 -4.13
CA LYS A 167 -16.08 37.04 -5.00
C LYS A 167 -16.74 35.67 -5.08
N LEU A 168 -16.10 34.60 -4.60
CA LEU A 168 -16.71 33.27 -4.57
C LEU A 168 -17.87 33.28 -3.57
N GLN A 169 -19.06 32.93 -4.04
CA GLN A 169 -20.28 32.93 -3.23
C GLN A 169 -20.38 31.72 -2.29
N ILE A 170 -19.49 30.75 -2.44
CA ILE A 170 -19.47 29.52 -1.66
C ILE A 170 -18.76 29.77 -0.32
N PRO A 171 -19.46 29.65 0.82
CA PRO A 171 -18.86 29.88 2.14
C PRO A 171 -17.66 28.96 2.37
N GLY A 172 -16.55 29.51 2.88
CA GLY A 172 -15.33 28.76 3.20
C GLY A 172 -14.40 28.47 2.02
N LEU A 173 -14.93 28.34 0.79
CA LEU A 173 -14.12 27.99 -0.38
C LEU A 173 -12.99 28.97 -0.64
N GLY A 174 -13.25 30.29 -0.52
CA GLY A 174 -12.21 31.31 -0.71
C GLY A 174 -11.04 31.14 0.26
N GLN A 175 -11.32 30.85 1.54
CA GLN A 175 -10.27 30.64 2.55
C GLN A 175 -9.49 29.34 2.32
N GLU A 176 -10.18 28.28 1.89
CA GLU A 176 -9.54 27.00 1.57
C GLU A 176 -8.59 27.13 0.37
N LEU A 177 -8.99 27.90 -0.65
CA LEU A 177 -8.13 28.19 -1.80
C LEU A 177 -6.90 29.03 -1.42
N LEU A 178 -7.07 30.05 -0.58
CA LEU A 178 -5.95 30.85 -0.08
C LEU A 178 -4.99 30.02 0.79
N SER A 179 -5.53 29.09 1.58
CA SER A 179 -4.74 28.15 2.39
C SER A 179 -3.98 27.15 1.50
N ALA A 180 -4.64 26.59 0.49
CA ALA A 180 -3.99 25.72 -0.49
C ALA A 180 -2.87 26.43 -1.26
N LEU A 181 -3.01 27.74 -1.52
CA LEU A 181 -1.94 28.54 -2.14
C LEU A 181 -0.71 28.70 -1.24
N LEU A 182 -0.93 28.92 0.06
CA LEU A 182 0.16 28.92 1.05
C LEU A 182 0.90 27.58 1.04
N ASP A 183 0.16 26.48 1.08
CA ASP A 183 0.69 25.12 1.20
C ASP A 183 1.32 24.56 -0.08
N SER A 184 1.16 25.23 -1.23
CA SER A 184 1.57 24.73 -2.56
C SER A 184 3.08 24.58 -2.81
N GLY A 185 3.93 24.68 -1.78
CA GLY A 185 5.40 24.74 -1.88
C GLY A 185 6.05 23.62 -2.72
N GLU A 186 5.55 22.38 -2.65
CA GLU A 186 6.16 21.21 -3.31
C GLU A 186 5.69 21.00 -4.76
N SER A 187 4.46 21.39 -5.12
CA SER A 187 3.90 21.20 -6.47
C SER A 187 4.42 22.22 -7.50
N ASN A 188 5.08 23.28 -7.04
CA ASN A 188 5.52 24.39 -7.90
C ASN A 188 6.81 24.08 -8.66
N ASP A 189 7.65 23.15 -8.20
CA ASP A 189 8.87 22.75 -8.89
C ASP A 189 8.56 22.11 -10.25
N ALA A 190 7.57 21.22 -10.36
CA ALA A 190 7.20 20.60 -11.64
C ALA A 190 6.69 21.64 -12.68
N GLN A 191 5.95 22.66 -12.24
CA GLN A 191 5.44 23.70 -13.13
C GLN A 191 6.52 24.70 -13.53
N LEU A 192 7.45 25.02 -12.63
CA LEU A 192 8.65 25.80 -12.95
C LEU A 192 9.54 25.03 -13.92
N GLN A 193 9.67 23.71 -13.78
CA GLN A 193 10.40 22.84 -14.70
C GLN A 193 9.80 22.83 -16.12
N ILE A 194 8.47 22.85 -16.25
CA ILE A 194 7.80 23.01 -17.56
C ILE A 194 8.13 24.38 -18.18
N LEU A 195 8.16 25.45 -17.38
CA LEU A 195 8.53 26.79 -17.85
C LEU A 195 10.02 26.87 -18.24
N LEU A 196 10.89 26.15 -17.53
CA LEU A 196 12.31 25.99 -17.84
C LEU A 196 12.54 25.21 -19.13
N TYR A 197 11.74 24.18 -19.40
CA TYR A 197 11.77 23.43 -20.66
C TYR A 197 11.50 24.33 -21.89
N LEU A 198 10.62 25.32 -21.75
CA LEU A 198 10.34 26.30 -22.80
C LEU A 198 11.45 27.35 -22.98
N ARG A 199 12.42 27.41 -22.06
CA ARG A 199 13.55 28.36 -22.06
C ARG A 199 14.85 27.69 -21.58
N PRO A 200 15.44 26.77 -22.36
CA PRO A 200 16.55 25.90 -21.93
C PRO A 200 17.86 26.62 -21.62
N ASN A 201 17.96 27.92 -21.93
CA ASN A 201 19.15 28.73 -21.69
C ASN A 201 19.08 29.55 -20.38
N GLU A 202 17.99 29.46 -19.62
CA GLU A 202 17.88 30.13 -18.32
C GLU A 202 18.40 29.24 -17.18
N ASP A 203 19.12 29.86 -16.24
CA ASP A 203 19.62 29.20 -15.02
C ASP A 203 18.44 28.77 -14.14
N SER A 204 18.22 27.46 -14.05
CA SER A 204 17.13 26.84 -13.30
C SER A 204 17.21 27.16 -11.82
N GLU A 205 18.42 27.17 -11.27
CA GLU A 205 18.66 27.51 -9.87
C GLU A 205 18.34 28.98 -9.60
N GLY A 206 18.78 29.86 -10.50
CA GLY A 206 18.45 31.28 -10.46
C GLY A 206 16.93 31.56 -10.52
N ILE A 207 16.18 30.82 -11.35
CA ILE A 207 14.71 30.93 -11.41
C ILE A 207 14.08 30.44 -10.10
N ARG A 208 14.55 29.32 -9.55
CA ARG A 208 14.04 28.76 -8.29
C ARG A 208 14.26 29.71 -7.12
N VAL A 209 15.47 30.26 -6.97
CA VAL A 209 15.79 31.25 -5.93
C VAL A 209 14.89 32.48 -6.05
N ARG A 210 14.72 33.01 -7.27
CA ARG A 210 13.82 34.14 -7.51
C ARG A 210 12.36 33.81 -7.18
N TYR A 211 11.89 32.62 -7.56
CA TYR A 211 10.54 32.16 -7.21
C TYR A 211 10.34 32.09 -5.69
N ASN A 212 11.29 31.53 -4.96
CA ASN A 212 11.21 31.43 -3.50
C ASN A 212 11.10 32.82 -2.86
N VAL A 213 11.88 33.80 -3.31
CA VAL A 213 11.76 35.19 -2.82
C VAL A 213 10.38 35.76 -3.09
N LEU A 214 9.87 35.60 -4.31
CA LEU A 214 8.53 36.08 -4.68
C LEU A 214 7.42 35.39 -3.86
N LYS A 215 7.55 34.08 -3.63
CA LYS A 215 6.61 33.27 -2.86
C LYS A 215 6.62 33.64 -1.38
N THR A 216 7.78 33.86 -0.77
CA THR A 216 7.85 34.32 0.63
C THR A 216 7.09 35.64 0.83
N LEU A 217 7.27 36.61 -0.08
CA LEU A 217 6.54 37.88 -0.03
C LEU A 217 5.02 37.68 -0.19
N ALA A 218 4.60 36.76 -1.06
CA ALA A 218 3.19 36.41 -1.20
C ALA A 218 2.63 35.74 0.06
N ASP A 219 3.41 34.87 0.70
CA ASP A 219 2.98 34.12 1.89
C ASP A 219 2.80 35.03 3.10
N GLU A 220 3.64 36.06 3.24
CA GLU A 220 3.44 37.11 4.26
C GLU A 220 2.08 37.81 4.09
N LEU A 221 1.71 38.14 2.85
CA LEU A 221 0.45 38.82 2.53
C LEU A 221 -0.76 37.91 2.73
N LEU A 222 -0.68 36.65 2.29
CA LEU A 222 -1.73 35.65 2.46
C LEU A 222 -1.97 35.32 3.94
N ASN A 223 -0.90 35.17 4.73
CA ASN A 223 -1.02 34.94 6.18
C ASN A 223 -1.67 36.13 6.90
N LYS A 224 -1.36 37.36 6.50
CA LYS A 224 -2.02 38.56 7.04
C LYS A 224 -3.52 38.56 6.76
N GLU A 225 -3.93 38.20 5.55
CA GLU A 225 -5.34 38.12 5.17
C GLU A 225 -6.08 37.01 5.94
N LEU A 226 -5.49 35.82 6.05
CA LEU A 226 -6.09 34.70 6.78
C LEU A 226 -6.20 34.96 8.29
N THR A 227 -5.27 35.71 8.87
CA THR A 227 -5.32 36.08 10.30
C THR A 227 -6.36 37.16 10.59
N LEU A 228 -6.51 38.17 9.71
CA LEU A 228 -7.57 39.18 9.81
C LEU A 228 -8.96 38.53 9.76
N ASN A 229 -9.20 37.64 8.80
CA ASN A 229 -10.49 36.96 8.66
C ASN A 229 -10.83 36.04 9.85
N LYS A 230 -9.84 35.42 10.50
CA LYS A 230 -10.06 34.64 11.74
C LYS A 230 -10.56 35.51 12.89
N SER A 231 -10.10 36.77 12.98
CA SER A 231 -10.53 37.70 14.03
C SER A 231 -11.97 38.21 13.81
N GLU A 232 -12.41 38.37 12.55
CA GLU A 232 -13.77 38.80 12.22
C GLU A 232 -14.80 37.67 12.40
N LEU A 233 -14.46 36.42 12.07
CA LEU A 233 -15.34 35.26 12.26
C LEU A 233 -15.64 34.95 13.73
N GLN A 234 -14.75 35.32 14.66
CA GLN A 234 -15.01 35.20 16.10
C GLN A 234 -16.00 36.25 16.63
N SER A 235 -16.31 37.30 15.86
CA SER A 235 -17.26 38.35 16.25
C SER A 235 -18.71 38.10 15.80
N PHE A 236 -18.94 37.15 14.88
CA PHE A 236 -20.27 36.72 14.45
C PHE A 236 -20.66 35.39 15.12
N ALA A 237 -21.10 35.46 16.38
CA ALA A 237 -21.68 34.31 17.08
C ALA A 237 -23.02 33.91 16.43
N ILE A 238 -23.00 32.86 15.62
CA ILE A 238 -24.22 32.17 15.17
C ILE A 238 -24.72 31.29 16.35
N PRO A 239 -26.02 31.31 16.69
CA PRO A 239 -26.55 30.52 17.79
C PRO A 239 -26.42 29.01 17.51
N ASN A 240 -25.84 28.32 18.49
CA ASN A 240 -25.68 26.88 18.65
C ASN A 240 -26.57 26.00 17.75
N PHE A 241 -25.97 25.46 16.69
CA PHE A 241 -26.24 24.08 16.29
C PHE A 241 -25.13 23.20 16.86
N ASN A 242 -25.51 22.18 17.61
CA ASN A 242 -24.60 21.14 18.10
C ASN A 242 -23.86 20.52 16.92
N GLN A 243 -22.64 20.98 16.65
CA GLN A 243 -21.69 20.27 15.80
C GLN A 243 -20.63 19.60 16.68
N PRO A 244 -20.23 18.36 16.34
CA PRO A 244 -19.09 17.72 16.97
C PRO A 244 -17.84 18.57 16.71
N THR A 245 -17.06 18.78 17.77
CA THR A 245 -15.89 19.65 17.81
C THR A 245 -14.94 19.46 16.62
N PHE A 246 -14.94 20.41 15.68
CA PHE A 246 -13.87 20.55 14.69
C PHE A 246 -12.77 21.46 15.22
N SER A 247 -11.54 21.03 14.98
CA SER A 247 -10.29 21.57 15.49
C SER A 247 -9.93 22.93 14.89
N VAL A 248 -9.24 23.76 15.68
CA VAL A 248 -8.79 25.13 15.39
C VAL A 248 -7.78 25.20 14.22
N PRO A 249 -7.81 26.24 13.36
CA PRO A 249 -6.95 26.34 12.17
C PRO A 249 -5.50 26.78 12.47
N GLY A 250 -4.55 25.95 12.02
CA GLY A 250 -3.10 26.03 12.25
C GLY A 250 -2.44 24.64 12.23
N GLN A 251 -3.23 23.56 12.19
CA GLN A 251 -2.73 22.20 11.97
C GLN A 251 -2.60 21.95 10.47
N LYS A 252 -1.40 21.53 10.04
CA LYS A 252 -1.20 20.84 8.74
C LYS A 252 -2.37 19.87 8.52
N PRO A 253 -2.93 19.74 7.29
CA PRO A 253 -4.01 18.79 7.03
C PRO A 253 -3.61 17.45 7.62
N LYS A 254 -4.40 16.98 8.61
CA LYS A 254 -4.07 15.79 9.37
C LYS A 254 -4.15 14.62 8.40
N ILE A 255 -2.99 14.15 7.92
CA ILE A 255 -2.87 12.96 7.09
C ILE A 255 -3.75 11.89 7.72
N THR A 256 -4.77 11.45 6.98
CA THR A 256 -5.68 10.45 7.54
C THR A 256 -4.90 9.16 7.75
N LEU A 257 -5.40 8.30 8.64
CA LEU A 257 -4.74 7.02 8.88
C LEU A 257 -4.61 6.18 7.60
N VAL A 258 -5.62 6.22 6.72
CA VAL A 258 -5.59 5.49 5.45
C VAL A 258 -4.54 6.09 4.52
N ASP A 259 -4.49 7.41 4.39
CA ASP A 259 -3.45 8.09 3.60
C ASP A 259 -2.06 7.78 4.13
N ARG A 260 -1.90 7.70 5.45
CA ARG A 260 -0.64 7.32 6.09
C ARG A 260 -0.20 5.93 5.63
N VAL A 261 -1.08 4.94 5.74
CA VAL A 261 -0.73 3.55 5.35
C VAL A 261 -0.51 3.44 3.84
N LEU A 262 -1.30 4.12 3.01
CA LEU A 262 -1.07 4.16 1.57
C LEU A 262 0.31 4.73 1.23
N ARG A 263 0.71 5.83 1.89
CA ARG A 263 2.06 6.39 1.74
C ARG A 263 3.13 5.40 2.21
N GLU A 264 2.94 4.73 3.35
CA GLU A 264 3.87 3.70 3.83
C GLU A 264 4.01 2.52 2.87
N LEU A 265 2.93 2.08 2.22
CA LEU A 265 2.98 1.05 1.18
C LEU A 265 3.73 1.55 -0.06
N ALA A 266 3.52 2.81 -0.45
CA ALA A 266 4.25 3.44 -1.54
C ALA A 266 5.76 3.60 -1.22
N LEU A 267 6.12 3.88 0.03
CA LEU A 267 7.52 3.89 0.49
C LEU A 267 8.16 2.52 0.25
N ILE A 268 7.50 1.44 0.66
CA ILE A 268 8.00 0.06 0.48
C ILE A 268 8.22 -0.24 -1.00
N LEU A 269 7.22 0.05 -1.84
CA LEU A 269 7.33 -0.19 -3.27
C LEU A 269 8.45 0.64 -3.91
N THR A 270 8.60 1.90 -3.52
CA THR A 270 9.67 2.78 -4.01
C THR A 270 11.05 2.25 -3.61
N ILE A 271 11.21 1.71 -2.39
CA ILE A 271 12.45 1.05 -1.95
C ILE A 271 12.76 -0.15 -2.84
N TYR A 272 11.76 -0.99 -3.14
CA TYR A 272 11.95 -2.15 -4.02
C TYR A 272 12.34 -1.75 -5.45
N GLU A 273 11.63 -0.79 -6.02
CA GLU A 273 11.90 -0.30 -7.38
C GLU A 273 13.27 0.38 -7.50
N SER A 274 13.71 1.09 -6.45
CA SER A 274 15.01 1.76 -6.44
C SER A 274 16.20 0.81 -6.62
N GLN A 275 16.07 -0.45 -6.22
CA GLN A 275 17.11 -1.47 -6.39
C GLN A 275 17.34 -1.83 -7.87
N PHE A 276 16.41 -1.49 -8.77
CA PHE A 276 16.51 -1.76 -10.21
C PHE A 276 16.67 -0.49 -11.05
N LYS A 277 16.65 0.70 -10.44
CA LYS A 277 16.80 1.97 -11.16
C LYS A 277 18.23 2.09 -11.67
N LYS A 278 18.40 2.27 -12.99
CA LYS A 278 19.68 2.68 -13.55
C LYS A 278 19.84 4.18 -13.41
N PHE A 279 21.05 4.62 -13.13
CA PHE A 279 21.41 6.02 -13.23
C PHE A 279 21.31 6.45 -14.69
N ASP A 280 20.52 7.49 -14.93
CA ASP A 280 20.40 8.11 -16.24
C ASP A 280 20.80 9.58 -16.11
N ASN A 281 21.97 9.93 -16.65
CA ASN A 281 22.51 11.30 -16.64
C ASN A 281 21.58 12.31 -17.35
N GLN A 282 20.60 11.84 -18.13
CA GLN A 282 19.63 12.70 -18.82
C GLN A 282 18.38 12.99 -17.98
N VAL A 283 18.11 12.20 -16.94
CA VAL A 283 16.97 12.40 -16.03
C VAL A 283 17.46 13.24 -14.85
N GLN A 284 17.17 14.54 -14.87
CA GLN A 284 17.54 15.50 -13.81
C GLN A 284 16.78 15.23 -12.49
N PHE A 285 17.13 14.15 -11.79
CA PHE A 285 16.66 13.75 -10.46
C PHE A 285 15.32 12.98 -10.42
N PRO A 286 15.33 11.65 -10.57
CA PRO A 286 14.19 10.84 -10.17
C PRO A 286 14.19 10.73 -8.64
N TYR A 287 13.47 11.61 -7.94
CA TYR A 287 13.23 11.40 -6.51
C TYR A 287 12.62 9.99 -6.26
N PRO A 288 13.05 9.25 -5.22
CA PRO A 288 14.09 9.62 -4.26
C PRO A 288 15.51 9.60 -4.84
N LEU A 289 16.35 10.53 -4.38
CA LEU A 289 17.76 10.62 -4.77
C LEU A 289 18.50 9.36 -4.34
N ILE A 290 19.13 8.68 -5.31
CA ILE A 290 19.98 7.52 -5.07
C ILE A 290 21.43 8.00 -4.99
N LEU A 291 22.04 7.77 -3.83
CA LEU A 291 23.35 8.29 -3.47
C LEU A 291 24.28 7.15 -3.05
N ASN A 292 25.58 7.31 -3.29
CA ASN A 292 26.59 6.39 -2.76
C ASN A 292 26.84 6.64 -1.26
N GLU A 293 27.74 5.85 -0.66
CA GLU A 293 28.14 5.94 0.75
C GLU A 293 28.70 7.32 1.16
N LYS A 294 29.16 8.12 0.19
CA LYS A 294 29.71 9.47 0.38
C LYS A 294 28.67 10.58 0.14
N GLY A 295 27.45 10.22 -0.26
CA GLY A 295 26.38 11.17 -0.59
C GLY A 295 26.48 11.75 -2.01
N GLU A 296 27.28 11.15 -2.89
CA GLU A 296 27.37 11.55 -4.30
C GLU A 296 26.31 10.79 -5.11
N ASP A 297 25.72 11.46 -6.10
CA ASP A 297 24.81 10.83 -7.06
C ASP A 297 25.58 10.00 -8.10
N GLY A 298 24.88 9.48 -9.12
CA GLY A 298 25.56 8.78 -10.20
C GLY A 298 25.69 7.27 -10.04
N ILE A 299 24.89 6.65 -9.16
CA ILE A 299 24.94 5.21 -8.94
C ILE A 299 23.68 4.47 -9.42
N ASP A 300 23.92 3.30 -9.99
CA ASP A 300 22.87 2.34 -10.27
C ASP A 300 22.36 1.70 -8.97
N GLY A 301 21.06 1.39 -8.99
CA GLY A 301 20.41 0.50 -8.04
C GLY A 301 21.09 -0.88 -8.01
N ARG A 302 21.06 -1.49 -6.83
CA ARG A 302 21.58 -2.83 -6.57
C ARG A 302 20.69 -3.53 -5.57
N TYR A 303 20.83 -4.85 -5.47
CA TYR A 303 20.14 -5.60 -4.43
C TYR A 303 20.57 -5.11 -3.05
N ILE A 304 19.62 -4.91 -2.16
CA ILE A 304 19.89 -4.52 -0.78
C ILE A 304 19.40 -5.60 0.13
N GLN A 305 20.32 -6.08 0.98
CA GLN A 305 19.98 -7.07 1.97
C GLN A 305 19.34 -6.42 3.20
N ASN A 306 19.91 -5.31 3.68
CA ASN A 306 19.47 -4.65 4.91
C ASN A 306 19.32 -3.14 4.72
N PHE A 307 18.27 -2.60 5.33
CA PHE A 307 17.93 -1.19 5.34
C PHE A 307 17.98 -0.64 6.77
N ASP A 308 18.68 0.48 6.96
CA ASP A 308 18.44 1.39 8.07
C ASP A 308 17.46 2.48 7.60
N LEU A 309 16.18 2.38 7.96
CA LEU A 309 15.21 3.44 7.69
C LEU A 309 15.21 4.46 8.82
N LEU A 310 15.47 5.72 8.47
CA LEU A 310 15.46 6.88 9.35
C LEU A 310 14.25 7.73 9.02
N SER A 311 13.35 7.94 9.97
CA SER A 311 12.13 8.70 9.75
C SER A 311 11.94 9.80 10.79
N ASN A 312 11.43 10.95 10.34
CA ASN A 312 11.01 12.03 11.24
C ASN A 312 9.61 11.79 11.84
N THR A 313 8.83 10.88 11.24
CA THR A 313 7.53 10.43 11.71
C THR A 313 7.55 8.94 11.99
N GLU A 314 6.73 8.47 12.93
CA GLU A 314 6.57 7.03 13.17
C GLU A 314 5.88 6.40 11.96
N ILE A 315 6.49 5.36 11.39
CA ILE A 315 5.98 4.58 10.25
C ILE A 315 5.81 3.11 10.64
N PHE A 316 5.00 2.39 9.86
CA PHE A 316 4.76 0.95 9.97
C PHE A 316 4.10 0.51 11.29
N ASN A 317 3.39 1.43 11.95
CA ASN A 317 2.58 1.09 13.12
C ASN A 317 1.24 0.45 12.68
N ILE A 318 1.32 -0.82 12.27
CA ILE A 318 0.15 -1.60 11.84
C ILE A 318 -0.86 -1.77 12.99
N GLN A 319 -0.43 -1.78 14.24
CA GLN A 319 -1.34 -2.03 15.36
C GLN A 319 -2.29 -0.84 15.56
N ASP A 320 -1.76 0.38 15.60
CA ASP A 320 -2.57 1.59 15.63
C ASP A 320 -3.52 1.66 14.44
N PHE A 321 -3.05 1.25 13.25
CA PHE A 321 -3.88 1.14 12.06
C PHE A 321 -5.06 0.21 12.26
N LYS A 322 -4.80 -1.01 12.76
CA LYS A 322 -5.84 -2.02 13.01
C LYS A 322 -6.87 -1.54 14.02
N GLU A 323 -6.41 -0.97 15.13
CA GLU A 323 -7.28 -0.50 16.21
C GLU A 323 -8.21 0.61 15.72
N GLN A 324 -7.67 1.63 15.07
CA GLN A 324 -8.46 2.76 14.58
C GLN A 324 -9.39 2.37 13.43
N MET A 325 -8.97 1.48 12.52
CA MET A 325 -9.87 0.98 11.47
C MET A 325 -11.00 0.13 12.02
N THR A 326 -10.73 -0.70 13.03
CA THR A 326 -11.76 -1.48 13.72
C THR A 326 -12.77 -0.56 14.41
N GLN A 327 -12.30 0.46 15.13
CA GLN A 327 -13.17 1.48 15.75
C GLN A 327 -14.03 2.21 14.71
N ARG A 328 -13.43 2.58 13.55
CA ARG A 328 -14.19 3.20 12.46
C ARG A 328 -15.26 2.29 11.91
N PHE A 329 -14.97 1.01 11.75
CA PHE A 329 -15.94 0.01 11.30
C PHE A 329 -17.11 -0.11 12.27
N GLU A 330 -16.84 -0.20 13.58
CA GLU A 330 -17.86 -0.35 14.63
C GLU A 330 -18.81 0.86 14.74
N VAL A 331 -18.35 2.06 14.36
CA VAL A 331 -19.13 3.31 14.50
C VAL A 331 -19.72 3.80 13.16
N ALA A 332 -19.29 3.24 12.02
CA ALA A 332 -19.70 3.72 10.71
C ALA A 332 -21.14 3.31 10.35
N ASN A 333 -21.98 4.30 10.06
CA ASN A 333 -23.33 4.07 9.54
C ASN A 333 -23.36 3.71 8.03
N ASN A 334 -22.26 3.95 7.31
CA ASN A 334 -22.10 3.60 5.90
C ASN A 334 -20.73 2.96 5.68
N LEU A 335 -20.73 1.66 5.38
CA LEU A 335 -19.52 0.87 5.22
C LEU A 335 -18.90 0.97 3.81
N THR A 336 -19.60 1.55 2.83
CA THR A 336 -19.14 1.59 1.43
C THR A 336 -17.78 2.28 1.28
N LEU A 337 -17.62 3.45 1.89
CA LEU A 337 -16.35 4.20 1.87
C LEU A 337 -15.23 3.41 2.57
N PHE A 338 -15.56 2.74 3.68
CA PHE A 338 -14.63 1.92 4.43
C PHE A 338 -14.15 0.72 3.60
N HIS A 339 -15.05 0.04 2.89
CA HIS A 339 -14.71 -1.08 2.02
C HIS A 339 -13.84 -0.66 0.83
N ASN A 340 -14.16 0.47 0.20
CA ASN A 340 -13.35 1.01 -0.90
C ASN A 340 -11.92 1.30 -0.42
N GLN A 341 -11.77 1.92 0.75
CA GLN A 341 -10.45 2.18 1.35
C GLN A 341 -9.70 0.89 1.70
N LEU A 342 -10.37 -0.12 2.25
CA LEU A 342 -9.73 -1.43 2.50
C LEU A 342 -9.33 -2.15 1.21
N ALA A 343 -10.12 -2.04 0.15
CA ALA A 343 -9.79 -2.62 -1.14
C ALA A 343 -8.58 -1.94 -1.78
N GLU A 344 -8.47 -0.62 -1.68
CA GLU A 344 -7.32 0.14 -2.13
C GLU A 344 -6.04 -0.23 -1.36
N LEU A 345 -6.13 -0.34 -0.04
CA LEU A 345 -5.02 -0.80 0.80
C LEU A 345 -4.59 -2.23 0.47
N GLU A 346 -5.54 -3.14 0.27
CA GLU A 346 -5.26 -4.51 -0.14
C GLU A 346 -4.56 -4.56 -1.50
N ALA A 347 -5.02 -3.78 -2.49
CA ALA A 347 -4.45 -3.75 -3.83
C ALA A 347 -3.01 -3.24 -3.83
N ASN A 348 -2.73 -2.13 -3.13
CA ASN A 348 -1.38 -1.57 -3.02
C ASN A 348 -0.43 -2.51 -2.26
N ALA A 349 -0.91 -3.11 -1.15
CA ALA A 349 -0.10 -4.06 -0.39
C ALA A 349 0.18 -5.34 -1.19
N THR A 350 -0.80 -5.83 -1.97
CA THR A 350 -0.63 -6.99 -2.85
C THR A 350 0.41 -6.70 -3.93
N THR A 351 0.35 -5.51 -4.55
CA THR A 351 1.34 -5.07 -5.54
C THR A 351 2.75 -5.10 -4.98
N ALA A 352 2.96 -4.61 -3.75
CA ALA A 352 4.27 -4.64 -3.10
C ALA A 352 4.76 -6.07 -2.78
N VAL A 353 3.86 -6.96 -2.32
CA VAL A 353 4.21 -8.37 -2.05
C VAL A 353 4.55 -9.10 -3.35
N GLU A 354 3.76 -8.93 -4.41
CA GLU A 354 4.02 -9.52 -5.73
C GLU A 354 5.34 -9.03 -6.32
N TYR A 355 5.66 -7.73 -6.15
CA TYR A 355 6.96 -7.20 -6.57
C TYR A 355 8.10 -7.89 -5.82
N TYR A 356 7.99 -8.02 -4.49
CA TYR A 356 8.98 -8.74 -3.70
C TYR A 356 9.15 -10.18 -4.18
N GLU A 357 8.07 -10.94 -4.28
CA GLU A 357 8.09 -12.36 -4.66
C GLU A 357 8.67 -12.57 -6.07
N THR A 358 8.39 -11.68 -7.02
CA THR A 358 8.80 -11.84 -8.42
C THR A 358 10.15 -11.21 -8.76
N LYS A 359 10.61 -10.19 -8.01
CA LYS A 359 11.82 -9.42 -8.33
C LYS A 359 12.92 -9.56 -7.28
N LEU A 360 12.58 -9.74 -6.01
CA LEU A 360 13.53 -9.69 -4.88
C LEU A 360 13.71 -11.05 -4.19
N THR A 361 13.40 -12.14 -4.90
CA THR A 361 13.68 -13.51 -4.47
C THR A 361 14.60 -14.23 -5.48
N ARG A 362 15.01 -15.46 -5.14
CA ARG A 362 15.89 -16.29 -5.99
C ARG A 362 15.30 -16.51 -7.38
N GLY A 363 16.17 -16.56 -8.39
CA GLY A 363 15.78 -16.66 -9.80
C GLY A 363 15.68 -15.31 -10.51
N ASN A 364 15.85 -14.19 -9.78
CA ASN A 364 16.07 -12.89 -10.37
C ASN A 364 17.58 -12.59 -10.42
N THR A 365 18.05 -12.07 -11.56
CA THR A 365 19.47 -11.78 -11.80
C THR A 365 20.10 -10.93 -10.70
N ILE A 366 19.44 -9.88 -10.21
CA ILE A 366 20.05 -9.01 -9.19
C ILE A 366 20.29 -9.73 -7.85
N VAL A 367 19.41 -10.67 -7.51
CA VAL A 367 19.45 -11.46 -6.28
C VAL A 367 20.45 -12.61 -6.45
N ASP A 368 20.41 -13.28 -7.59
CA ASP A 368 21.31 -14.39 -7.89
C ASP A 368 22.76 -13.91 -7.99
N ASP A 369 23.03 -12.74 -8.60
CA ASP A 369 24.35 -12.12 -8.67
C ASP A 369 24.90 -11.83 -7.25
N PHE A 370 24.06 -11.26 -6.37
CA PHE A 370 24.41 -11.04 -4.96
C PHE A 370 24.72 -12.37 -4.22
N LEU A 371 23.93 -13.42 -4.46
CA LEU A 371 24.12 -14.72 -3.81
C LEU A 371 25.34 -15.48 -4.33
N VAL A 372 25.74 -15.29 -5.59
CA VAL A 372 26.98 -15.86 -6.15
C VAL A 372 28.21 -15.26 -5.46
N ASP A 373 28.17 -13.96 -5.18
CA ASP A 373 29.26 -13.26 -4.49
C ASP A 373 29.43 -13.71 -3.02
N HIS A 374 28.41 -14.32 -2.42
CA HIS A 374 28.48 -14.91 -1.06
C HIS A 374 29.34 -16.19 -0.97
N ALA A 375 29.83 -16.73 -2.09
CA ALA A 375 30.75 -17.88 -2.11
C ALA A 375 32.24 -17.48 -1.93
N ARG A 376 32.53 -16.18 -1.79
CA ARG A 376 33.89 -15.62 -1.66
C ARG A 376 34.52 -15.81 -0.26
N PRO A 377 35.85 -15.61 -0.11
CA PRO A 377 36.52 -15.59 1.19
C PRO A 377 35.86 -14.62 2.19
N PHE A 378 36.03 -14.87 3.49
CA PHE A 378 35.33 -14.13 4.56
C PHE A 378 35.39 -12.61 4.42
N GLN A 379 36.58 -12.04 4.13
CA GLN A 379 36.74 -10.59 4.03
C GLN A 379 35.95 -10.00 2.85
N GLU A 380 36.04 -10.60 1.68
CA GLU A 380 35.29 -10.15 0.48
C GLU A 380 33.79 -10.21 0.71
N ARG A 381 33.30 -11.20 1.48
CA ARG A 381 31.89 -11.25 1.88
C ARG A 381 31.49 -10.11 2.80
N ILE A 382 32.34 -9.71 3.75
CA ILE A 382 32.04 -8.56 4.62
C ILE A 382 31.97 -7.28 3.79
N ASP A 383 32.93 -7.07 2.90
CA ASP A 383 32.97 -5.88 2.02
C ASP A 383 31.76 -5.85 1.07
N ASP A 384 31.34 -7.01 0.55
CA ASP A 384 30.16 -7.10 -0.30
C ASP A 384 28.85 -6.94 0.50
N LEU A 385 28.79 -7.40 1.75
CA LEU A 385 27.65 -7.14 2.64
C LEU A 385 27.48 -5.63 2.87
N GLU A 386 28.56 -4.89 3.14
CA GLU A 386 28.52 -3.44 3.35
C GLU A 386 28.00 -2.70 2.12
N LYS A 387 28.44 -3.08 0.91
CA LYS A 387 27.96 -2.51 -0.36
C LYS A 387 26.47 -2.75 -0.63
N ASN A 388 25.90 -3.81 -0.04
CA ASN A 388 24.50 -4.20 -0.19
C ASN A 388 23.67 -3.83 1.06
N MET A 389 24.15 -2.87 1.85
CA MET A 389 23.34 -2.16 2.84
C MET A 389 22.84 -0.83 2.27
N ALA A 390 21.72 -0.35 2.80
CA ALA A 390 21.24 0.98 2.49
C ALA A 390 20.77 1.73 3.73
N VAL A 391 20.90 3.05 3.69
CA VAL A 391 20.19 3.94 4.62
C VAL A 391 19.14 4.72 3.84
N VAL A 392 17.89 4.63 4.29
CA VAL A 392 16.74 5.29 3.66
C VAL A 392 16.28 6.42 4.58
N LYS A 393 16.35 7.66 4.11
CA LYS A 393 15.81 8.81 4.83
C LYS A 393 14.38 9.08 4.40
N VAL A 394 13.49 9.11 5.38
CA VAL A 394 12.06 9.33 5.20
C VAL A 394 11.68 10.63 5.91
N TYR A 395 11.11 11.57 5.16
CA TYR A 395 10.54 12.81 5.68
C TYR A 395 9.05 12.83 5.38
N ASP A 396 8.22 12.87 6.43
CA ASP A 396 6.76 12.95 6.33
C ASP A 396 6.14 11.91 5.39
N HIS A 397 6.55 10.64 5.57
CA HIS A 397 6.11 9.49 4.77
C HIS A 397 6.51 9.55 3.28
N GLN A 398 7.52 10.34 2.92
CA GLN A 398 8.16 10.33 1.60
C GLN A 398 9.64 10.02 1.72
N ILE A 399 10.20 9.30 0.74
CA ILE A 399 11.64 9.06 0.70
C ILE A 399 12.32 10.33 0.21
N ASP A 400 13.16 10.90 1.07
CA ASP A 400 14.04 12.01 0.73
C ASP A 400 15.24 11.51 -0.08
N SER A 401 15.98 10.54 0.49
CA SER A 401 17.19 10.01 -0.12
C SER A 401 17.46 8.55 0.28
N ILE A 402 18.12 7.81 -0.60
CA ILE A 402 18.56 6.42 -0.40
C ILE A 402 20.07 6.37 -0.61
N TYR A 403 20.81 5.98 0.43
CA TYR A 403 22.27 5.84 0.38
C TYR A 403 22.63 4.36 0.27
N PHE A 404 23.10 3.91 -0.89
CA PHE A 404 23.58 2.53 -1.09
C PHE A 404 25.05 2.39 -0.66
N GLY A 405 25.39 1.22 -0.13
CA GLY A 405 26.70 0.95 0.45
C GLY A 405 26.94 1.64 1.79
N ALA A 406 25.87 2.16 2.39
CA ALA A 406 25.95 2.90 3.63
C ALA A 406 25.29 2.12 4.77
N ASN A 407 25.88 2.24 5.95
CA ASN A 407 25.26 1.88 7.21
C ASN A 407 25.29 3.12 8.12
N LEU A 408 24.59 3.06 9.25
CA LEU A 408 24.56 4.21 10.15
C LEU A 408 25.93 4.61 10.70
N SER A 409 26.85 3.66 10.93
CA SER A 409 28.21 3.98 11.37
C SER A 409 29.03 4.73 10.32
N THR A 410 28.83 4.47 9.02
CA THR A 410 29.55 5.17 7.94
C THR A 410 28.98 6.57 7.71
N LEU A 411 27.68 6.78 7.93
CA LEU A 411 27.03 8.09 7.76
C LEU A 411 27.24 9.07 8.92
N GLU A 412 27.45 8.59 10.15
CA GLU A 412 27.64 9.44 11.34
C GLU A 412 28.85 10.39 11.24
N THR A 413 29.80 10.11 10.36
CA THR A 413 30.98 10.97 10.12
C THR A 413 30.81 11.97 8.98
N ASN A 414 29.91 11.72 8.02
CA ASN A 414 29.88 12.47 6.76
C ASN A 414 28.56 13.20 6.49
N ILE A 415 27.44 12.83 7.11
CA ILE A 415 26.13 13.42 6.78
C ILE A 415 25.40 13.87 8.06
N ALA A 416 25.52 15.16 8.35
CA ALA A 416 24.84 15.84 9.46
C ALA A 416 23.32 15.59 9.41
N GLY A 417 22.71 15.10 10.49
CA GLY A 417 21.24 15.04 10.54
C GLY A 417 20.57 14.09 11.54
N ARG A 418 21.31 13.35 12.40
CA ARG A 418 20.68 12.38 13.32
C ARG A 418 19.60 13.00 14.24
N GLY A 419 19.69 14.29 14.55
CA GLY A 419 18.69 15.02 15.34
C GLY A 419 17.32 15.19 14.66
N ASN A 420 17.24 15.02 13.34
CA ASN A 420 16.02 15.28 12.57
C ASN A 420 15.16 14.02 12.33
N TYR A 421 15.66 12.83 12.69
CA TYR A 421 14.99 11.54 12.44
C TYR A 421 14.92 10.69 13.73
N PRO A 422 14.00 10.99 14.66
CA PRO A 422 13.86 10.28 15.94
C PRO A 422 13.49 8.79 15.80
N PHE A 423 12.93 8.35 14.68
CA PHE A 423 12.52 6.97 14.47
C PHE A 423 13.52 6.23 13.58
N ARG A 424 13.94 5.05 14.05
CA ARG A 424 14.85 4.14 13.33
C ARG A 424 14.26 2.75 13.25
N TYR A 425 14.26 2.19 12.04
CA TYR A 425 13.83 0.83 11.76
C TYR A 425 14.95 0.10 11.02
N LEU A 426 15.33 -1.07 11.54
CA LEU A 426 16.17 -2.00 10.81
C LEU A 426 15.24 -3.00 10.12
N ALA A 427 15.36 -3.12 8.79
CA ALA A 427 14.50 -3.98 7.99
C ALA A 427 15.29 -4.65 6.87
N ASP A 428 14.71 -5.68 6.26
CA ASP A 428 15.13 -6.28 5.01
C ASP A 428 13.93 -6.37 4.05
N ASN A 429 14.16 -6.84 2.82
CA ASN A 429 13.08 -6.97 1.83
C ASN A 429 11.95 -7.87 2.33
N PHE A 430 12.27 -8.93 3.07
CA PHE A 430 11.27 -9.84 3.62
C PHE A 430 10.41 -9.18 4.70
N THR A 431 11.02 -8.42 5.61
CA THR A 431 10.34 -7.71 6.69
C THR A 431 9.37 -6.67 6.14
N LEU A 432 9.75 -5.94 5.10
CA LEU A 432 8.85 -5.00 4.42
C LEU A 432 7.68 -5.74 3.75
N ALA A 433 7.92 -6.90 3.11
CA ALA A 433 6.85 -7.73 2.54
C ALA A 433 5.90 -8.29 3.61
N GLN A 434 6.40 -8.61 4.80
CA GLN A 434 5.56 -9.03 5.93
C GLN A 434 4.64 -7.91 6.42
N ILE A 435 5.09 -6.66 6.43
CA ILE A 435 4.26 -5.50 6.75
C ILE A 435 3.08 -5.42 5.78
N CYS A 436 3.34 -5.48 4.46
CA CYS A 436 2.30 -5.51 3.44
C CYS A 436 1.34 -6.71 3.61
N SER A 437 1.87 -7.90 3.87
CA SER A 437 1.07 -9.11 4.09
C SER A 437 0.11 -8.96 5.28
N ARG A 438 0.53 -8.31 6.36
CA ARG A 438 -0.33 -8.04 7.53
C ARG A 438 -1.46 -7.06 7.22
N VAL A 439 -1.25 -6.12 6.28
CA VAL A 439 -2.30 -5.22 5.78
C VAL A 439 -3.30 -5.98 4.91
N ILE A 440 -2.82 -6.84 4.00
CA ILE A 440 -3.68 -7.73 3.18
C ILE A 440 -4.55 -8.62 4.08
N ASP A 441 -3.93 -9.30 5.04
CA ASP A 441 -4.64 -10.18 5.99
C ASP A 441 -5.71 -9.44 6.77
N PHE A 442 -5.41 -8.20 7.18
CA PHE A 442 -6.38 -7.36 7.87
C PHE A 442 -7.56 -7.01 6.95
N ALA A 443 -7.29 -6.46 5.76
CA ALA A 443 -8.33 -6.07 4.81
C ALA A 443 -9.23 -7.26 4.40
N ARG A 444 -8.65 -8.44 4.18
CA ARG A 444 -9.39 -9.66 3.84
C ARG A 444 -10.26 -10.19 4.97
N LYS A 445 -9.78 -10.13 6.22
CA LYS A 445 -10.56 -10.57 7.39
C LYS A 445 -11.86 -9.77 7.56
N PHE A 446 -11.83 -8.47 7.30
CA PHE A 446 -13.04 -7.65 7.31
C PHE A 446 -14.05 -8.05 6.21
N LYS A 447 -13.58 -8.47 5.03
CA LYS A 447 -14.46 -8.96 3.94
C LYS A 447 -15.10 -10.33 4.23
N VAL A 448 -14.43 -11.20 4.99
CA VAL A 448 -14.93 -12.55 5.33
C VAL A 448 -16.04 -12.47 6.38
N ASN A 449 -15.91 -11.57 7.36
CA ASN A 449 -16.87 -11.44 8.46
C ASN A 449 -18.27 -10.97 7.99
N GLU A 450 -18.34 -10.19 6.91
CA GLU A 450 -19.60 -9.71 6.32
C GLU A 450 -20.45 -10.85 5.73
N LYS A 451 -19.80 -11.87 5.14
CA LYS A 451 -20.48 -13.06 4.61
C LYS A 451 -20.96 -14.01 5.71
N SER A 452 -20.35 -13.96 6.90
CA SER A 452 -20.83 -14.70 8.08
C SER A 452 -21.93 -13.97 8.85
N GLU A 453 -21.92 -12.63 8.88
CA GLU A 453 -22.97 -11.83 9.54
C GLU A 453 -24.32 -11.89 8.82
N GLN A 454 -24.34 -12.15 7.52
CA GLN A 454 -25.59 -12.45 6.79
C GLN A 454 -26.19 -13.83 7.10
N ASN A 455 -25.46 -14.72 7.79
CA ASN A 455 -25.88 -16.11 7.97
C ASN A 455 -26.04 -16.60 9.41
N ASN A 456 -25.70 -15.86 10.46
CA ASN A 456 -26.07 -16.28 11.82
C ASN A 456 -26.08 -15.13 12.84
N ASN A 457 -27.28 -14.80 13.32
CA ASN A 457 -27.51 -14.35 14.69
C ASN A 457 -27.22 -15.52 15.62
N GLN A 458 -25.97 -15.73 16.01
CA GLN A 458 -25.61 -16.39 17.27
C GLN A 458 -24.10 -16.36 17.46
N ASP A 459 -23.70 -15.68 18.53
CA ASP A 459 -22.61 -16.05 19.43
C ASP A 459 -21.23 -16.24 18.79
N THR A 460 -20.33 -15.25 18.94
CA THR A 460 -18.87 -15.47 19.08
C THR A 460 -18.13 -14.17 19.39
N SER A 461 -18.29 -13.70 20.61
CA SER A 461 -17.26 -12.90 21.27
C SER A 461 -16.11 -13.81 21.73
N ILE A 462 -15.41 -14.53 20.82
CA ILE A 462 -14.32 -15.44 21.23
C ILE A 462 -13.14 -15.40 20.25
N ARG A 463 -12.06 -14.74 20.72
CA ARG A 463 -10.62 -14.94 20.44
C ARG A 463 -10.05 -14.40 19.12
N TYR A 464 -9.81 -13.10 19.15
CA TYR A 464 -8.73 -12.44 18.40
C TYR A 464 -7.39 -12.67 19.11
N PHE A 465 -6.31 -12.91 18.35
CA PHE A 465 -4.90 -12.51 18.58
C PHE A 465 -3.98 -13.42 17.74
N SER A 466 -3.27 -12.83 16.78
CA SER A 466 -2.09 -13.44 16.15
C SER A 466 -0.94 -12.45 16.28
N PHE A 467 -0.10 -12.64 17.29
CA PHE A 467 1.10 -11.85 17.55
C PHE A 467 2.32 -12.49 16.86
N ASP A 468 3.14 -11.64 16.24
CA ASP A 468 4.46 -11.99 15.71
C ASP A 468 5.52 -11.44 16.68
N LEU A 469 6.36 -12.34 17.20
CA LEU A 469 7.32 -12.09 18.29
C LEU A 469 8.58 -11.33 17.87
N ASN A 470 8.85 -11.23 16.58
CA ASN A 470 10.14 -10.67 16.13
C ASN A 470 10.16 -9.13 16.15
N ASN A 471 9.00 -8.48 16.32
CA ASN A 471 8.88 -7.01 16.32
C ASN A 471 8.56 -6.39 17.68
N TYR A 472 8.59 -7.16 18.77
CA TYR A 472 8.48 -6.55 20.10
C TYR A 472 9.76 -5.79 20.43
N ARG A 473 9.70 -4.45 20.35
CA ARG A 473 10.56 -3.61 21.18
C ARG A 473 10.20 -3.92 22.63
N PHE A 474 11.04 -4.70 23.30
CA PHE A 474 11.02 -4.75 24.77
C PHE A 474 11.35 -3.33 25.22
N SER A 475 10.39 -2.65 25.85
CA SER A 475 10.71 -1.40 26.52
C SER A 475 11.82 -1.73 27.50
N ASN A 476 12.98 -1.11 27.32
CA ASN A 476 13.93 -0.94 28.41
C ASN A 476 13.24 -0.01 29.41
N ASP A 477 12.24 -0.50 30.14
CA ASP A 477 11.74 0.19 31.31
C ASP A 477 12.90 0.15 32.31
N PRO A 478 13.54 1.30 32.59
CA PRO A 478 14.71 1.35 33.46
C PRO A 478 14.40 0.90 34.89
N ASN A 479 13.12 0.65 35.22
CA ASN A 479 12.66 0.27 36.55
C ASN A 479 12.51 -1.25 36.76
N LEU A 480 12.62 -2.09 35.72
CA LEU A 480 12.54 -3.56 35.87
C LEU A 480 13.92 -4.17 36.10
N THR A 481 14.04 -5.09 37.07
CA THR A 481 15.28 -5.84 37.26
C THR A 481 15.51 -6.82 36.10
N ALA A 482 16.77 -7.20 35.83
CA ALA A 482 17.11 -8.12 34.74
C ALA A 482 16.36 -9.46 34.83
N GLN A 483 16.12 -9.94 36.05
CA GLN A 483 15.42 -11.20 36.31
C GLN A 483 13.90 -11.09 36.06
N GLU A 484 13.28 -9.95 36.39
CA GLU A 484 11.87 -9.68 36.10
C GLU A 484 11.62 -9.47 34.61
N ASN A 485 12.59 -8.86 33.93
CA ASN A 485 12.58 -8.70 32.49
C ASN A 485 12.66 -10.08 31.81
N GLU A 486 13.56 -10.95 32.27
CA GLU A 486 13.72 -12.32 31.74
C GLU A 486 12.47 -13.21 31.98
N GLN A 487 11.84 -13.13 33.17
CA GLN A 487 10.60 -13.85 33.45
C GLN A 487 9.40 -13.33 32.63
N SER A 488 9.31 -12.02 32.43
CA SER A 488 8.26 -11.42 31.60
C SER A 488 8.45 -11.80 30.12
N ILE A 489 9.67 -11.68 29.60
CA ILE A 489 10.06 -12.14 28.26
C ILE A 489 9.70 -13.63 28.08
N TRP A 490 9.95 -14.45 29.08
CA TRP A 490 9.61 -15.87 29.06
C TRP A 490 8.10 -16.12 29.01
N LYS A 491 7.31 -15.43 29.84
CA LYS A 491 5.84 -15.56 29.88
C LYS A 491 5.20 -15.16 28.53
N TYR A 492 5.70 -14.11 27.88
CA TYR A 492 5.21 -13.69 26.56
C TYR A 492 5.65 -14.64 25.43
N ARG A 493 6.86 -15.21 25.50
CA ARG A 493 7.31 -16.25 24.57
C ARG A 493 6.51 -17.55 24.73
N GLN A 494 6.13 -17.90 25.96
CA GLN A 494 5.29 -19.06 26.25
C GLN A 494 3.91 -18.95 25.57
N ILE A 495 3.24 -17.80 25.67
CA ILE A 495 1.92 -17.55 25.05
C ILE A 495 1.97 -17.68 23.52
N VAL A 496 3.08 -17.30 22.90
CA VAL A 496 3.20 -17.39 21.43
C VAL A 496 3.62 -18.78 20.97
N LEU A 497 4.48 -19.47 21.72
CA LEU A 497 4.72 -20.89 21.49
C LEU A 497 3.41 -21.68 21.60
N GLU A 498 2.57 -21.38 22.59
CA GLU A 498 1.22 -21.95 22.73
C GLU A 498 0.35 -21.70 21.48
N THR A 499 0.38 -20.49 20.93
CA THR A 499 -0.45 -20.10 19.78
C THR A 499 0.02 -20.73 18.46
N ILE A 500 1.33 -20.72 18.19
CA ILE A 500 1.92 -21.35 16.99
C ILE A 500 1.77 -22.86 17.07
N PHE A 501 2.02 -23.44 18.24
CA PHE A 501 1.83 -24.86 18.50
C PHE A 501 0.40 -25.28 18.20
N ILE A 502 -0.62 -24.61 18.76
CA ILE A 502 -2.03 -24.97 18.56
C ILE A 502 -2.44 -24.86 17.09
N SER A 503 -2.04 -23.78 16.40
CA SER A 503 -2.39 -23.54 15.00
C SER A 503 -1.77 -24.60 14.06
N LYS A 504 -0.48 -24.90 14.23
CA LYS A 504 0.21 -25.90 13.40
C LYS A 504 -0.17 -27.33 13.80
N PHE A 505 -0.31 -27.64 15.08
CA PHE A 505 -0.75 -28.96 15.58
C PHE A 505 -2.09 -29.39 14.98
N LYS A 506 -3.03 -28.45 14.81
CA LYS A 506 -4.33 -28.72 14.16
C LYS A 506 -4.19 -29.01 12.65
N LYS A 507 -3.29 -28.30 11.95
CA LYS A 507 -3.16 -28.34 10.49
C LYS A 507 -2.19 -29.41 9.97
N THR A 508 -1.20 -29.81 10.75
CA THR A 508 -0.17 -30.76 10.33
C THR A 508 -0.71 -32.19 10.28
N THR A 509 -0.29 -33.00 9.30
CA THR A 509 -0.59 -34.45 9.20
C THR A 509 0.09 -35.23 10.34
N ALA A 510 -0.30 -36.47 10.59
CA ALA A 510 0.37 -37.30 11.60
C ALA A 510 1.86 -37.51 11.29
N GLU A 511 2.18 -37.72 10.02
CA GLU A 511 3.54 -37.92 9.51
C GLU A 511 4.44 -36.71 9.75
N ASN A 512 3.91 -35.50 9.53
CA ASN A 512 4.70 -34.26 9.65
C ASN A 512 4.70 -33.68 11.07
N LEU A 513 3.90 -34.24 11.99
CA LEU A 513 3.76 -33.73 13.35
C LEU A 513 5.05 -33.92 14.16
N ALA A 514 5.67 -35.09 14.08
CA ALA A 514 6.91 -35.39 14.81
C ALA A 514 8.06 -34.47 14.35
N GLU A 515 8.20 -34.24 13.05
CA GLU A 515 9.23 -33.36 12.49
C GLU A 515 9.05 -31.90 12.93
N PHE A 516 7.80 -31.42 12.94
CA PHE A 516 7.47 -30.10 13.46
C PHE A 516 7.84 -29.95 14.94
N LEU A 517 7.49 -30.93 15.77
CA LEU A 517 7.81 -30.92 17.19
C LEU A 517 9.32 -30.95 17.44
N ASP A 518 10.07 -31.73 16.66
CA ASP A 518 11.53 -31.78 16.71
C ASP A 518 12.19 -30.47 16.28
N HIS A 519 11.65 -29.80 15.27
CA HIS A 519 12.13 -28.49 14.86
C HIS A 519 11.91 -27.48 15.99
N GLN A 520 10.72 -27.42 16.60
CA GLN A 520 10.44 -26.51 17.71
C GLN A 520 11.27 -26.82 18.96
N TYR A 521 11.47 -28.11 19.26
CA TYR A 521 12.32 -28.56 20.35
C TYR A 521 13.76 -28.12 20.16
N ARG A 522 14.32 -28.23 18.94
CA ARG A 522 15.68 -27.77 18.61
C ARG A 522 15.82 -26.26 18.74
N MET A 523 14.87 -25.52 18.16
CA MET A 523 14.88 -24.05 18.13
C MET A 523 14.58 -23.39 19.48
N THR A 524 14.07 -24.16 20.45
CA THR A 524 13.75 -23.61 21.78
C THR A 524 15.01 -23.39 22.62
N PRO A 525 15.27 -22.15 23.08
CA PRO A 525 16.39 -21.84 23.97
C PRO A 525 16.11 -22.18 25.45
N ALA A 526 14.87 -22.54 25.81
CA ALA A 526 14.51 -22.94 27.16
C ALA A 526 15.14 -24.30 27.56
N PRO A 527 15.25 -24.60 28.87
CA PRO A 527 15.59 -25.94 29.32
C PRO A 527 14.65 -26.96 28.67
N LYS A 528 15.24 -27.94 27.97
CA LYS A 528 14.48 -28.86 27.11
C LYS A 528 13.36 -29.58 27.86
N GLN A 529 13.56 -29.87 29.14
CA GLN A 529 12.57 -30.49 30.02
C GLN A 529 11.31 -29.63 30.21
N ALA A 530 11.47 -28.33 30.50
CA ALA A 530 10.35 -27.41 30.68
C ALA A 530 9.52 -27.24 29.40
N PHE A 531 10.19 -27.28 28.24
CA PHE A 531 9.51 -27.26 26.94
C PHE A 531 8.70 -28.54 26.70
N VAL A 532 9.25 -29.72 27.01
CA VAL A 532 8.56 -31.01 26.84
C VAL A 532 7.32 -31.09 27.74
N GLU A 533 7.42 -30.64 28.99
CA GLU A 533 6.29 -30.59 29.93
C GLU A 533 5.18 -29.65 29.45
N LEU A 534 5.55 -28.49 28.91
CA LEU A 534 4.60 -27.55 28.32
C LEU A 534 3.90 -28.14 27.08
N VAL A 535 4.67 -28.71 26.16
CA VAL A 535 4.15 -29.33 24.94
C VAL A 535 3.22 -30.50 25.26
N GLU A 536 3.56 -31.32 26.26
CA GLU A 536 2.71 -32.41 26.74
C GLU A 536 1.36 -31.89 27.26
N LYS A 537 1.39 -30.85 28.11
CA LYS A 537 0.19 -30.24 28.68
C LYS A 537 -0.74 -29.69 27.58
N LEU A 538 -0.16 -29.00 26.59
CA LEU A 538 -0.91 -28.41 25.47
C LEU A 538 -1.45 -29.47 24.52
N GLY A 539 -0.64 -30.46 24.15
CA GLY A 539 -1.06 -31.52 23.25
C GLY A 539 -2.16 -32.39 23.87
N ASN A 540 -2.05 -32.75 25.15
CA ASN A 540 -3.11 -33.49 25.86
C ASN A 540 -4.41 -32.69 25.95
N ALA A 541 -4.36 -31.38 26.23
CA ALA A 541 -5.55 -30.53 26.23
C ALA A 541 -6.22 -30.40 24.86
N ASN A 542 -5.43 -30.39 23.78
CA ASN A 542 -5.96 -30.33 22.41
C ASN A 542 -6.49 -31.68 21.91
N LEU A 543 -5.86 -32.79 22.29
CA LEU A 543 -6.36 -34.13 21.99
C LEU A 543 -7.67 -34.42 22.74
N HIS A 544 -7.87 -33.88 23.94
CA HIS A 544 -9.13 -34.00 24.69
C HIS A 544 -10.25 -33.05 24.22
N SER A 545 -9.93 -31.85 23.71
CA SER A 545 -10.94 -30.87 23.25
C SER A 545 -11.47 -31.14 21.83
N THR A 546 -10.76 -31.96 21.04
CA THR A 546 -11.29 -32.48 19.77
C THR A 546 -12.16 -33.72 19.99
N PHE A 547 -13.33 -33.55 20.60
CA PHE A 547 -14.42 -34.50 20.36
C PHE A 547 -14.82 -34.34 18.87
N GLN A 548 -14.56 -35.40 18.07
CA GLN A 548 -14.96 -35.62 16.66
C GLN A 548 -13.99 -35.29 15.51
N GLY A 549 -12.65 -35.23 15.66
CA GLY A 549 -11.82 -35.09 14.43
C GLY A 549 -10.31 -35.24 14.47
N SER A 550 -9.65 -35.45 15.60
CA SER A 550 -8.22 -35.81 15.57
C SER A 550 -8.09 -37.27 15.16
N SER A 551 -7.55 -37.52 13.95
CA SER A 551 -7.29 -38.87 13.47
C SER A 551 -6.35 -39.58 14.46
N ILE A 552 -6.72 -40.78 14.93
CA ILE A 552 -5.93 -41.67 15.83
C ILE A 552 -4.40 -41.62 15.55
N PRO A 553 -3.93 -41.62 14.28
CA PRO A 553 -2.51 -41.50 13.95
C PRO A 553 -1.78 -40.26 14.52
N LYS A 554 -2.45 -39.11 14.66
CA LYS A 554 -1.83 -37.89 15.23
C LYS A 554 -1.60 -38.02 16.73
N ALA A 555 -2.54 -38.65 17.44
CA ALA A 555 -2.42 -38.89 18.87
C ALA A 555 -1.25 -39.85 19.15
N ASP A 556 -1.08 -40.87 18.31
CA ASP A 556 0.00 -41.84 18.43
C ASP A 556 1.37 -41.21 18.12
N ALA A 557 1.48 -40.45 17.02
CA ALA A 557 2.72 -39.73 16.69
C ALA A 557 3.15 -38.75 17.81
N PHE A 558 2.18 -38.03 18.39
CA PHE A 558 2.44 -37.13 19.51
C PHE A 558 2.92 -37.87 20.78
N ARG A 559 2.27 -38.97 21.16
CA ARG A 559 2.62 -39.77 22.34
C ARG A 559 4.00 -40.43 22.21
N VAL A 560 4.33 -40.93 21.02
CA VAL A 560 5.65 -41.50 20.71
C VAL A 560 6.73 -40.42 20.89
N TRP A 561 6.50 -39.22 20.33
CA TRP A 561 7.44 -38.11 20.43
C TRP A 561 7.67 -37.65 21.88
N ILE A 562 6.61 -37.47 22.68
CA ILE A 562 6.73 -37.10 24.10
C ILE A 562 7.55 -38.13 24.89
N THR A 563 7.26 -39.42 24.67
CA THR A 563 7.96 -40.52 25.35
C THR A 563 9.45 -40.53 24.99
N GLU A 564 9.79 -40.31 23.72
CA GLU A 564 11.17 -40.23 23.24
C GLU A 564 11.93 -39.08 23.92
N LYS A 565 11.35 -37.86 23.95
CA LYS A 565 12.06 -36.69 24.51
C LYS A 565 12.16 -36.71 26.04
N LYS A 566 11.24 -37.37 26.75
CA LYS A 566 11.32 -37.56 28.20
C LYS A 566 12.32 -38.62 28.63
N SER A 567 12.46 -39.70 27.85
CA SER A 567 13.33 -40.83 28.21
C SER A 567 14.80 -40.59 27.88
N GLY A 568 15.12 -39.59 27.06
CA GLY A 568 16.50 -39.25 26.67
C GLY A 568 17.19 -40.32 25.81
N PHE A 569 16.45 -41.33 25.35
CA PHE A 569 16.97 -42.43 24.54
C PHE A 569 16.88 -42.10 23.05
N HIS A 570 18.01 -41.77 22.43
CA HIS A 570 18.14 -41.70 20.98
C HIS A 570 18.55 -43.07 20.42
N GLY A 571 17.61 -44.02 20.32
CA GLY A 571 17.91 -45.33 19.76
C GLY A 571 16.68 -46.20 19.46
N ASN A 572 16.51 -46.55 18.18
CA ASN A 572 15.66 -47.61 17.62
C ASN A 572 14.13 -47.52 17.83
N ALA A 573 13.50 -46.50 17.26
CA ALA A 573 12.04 -46.47 17.03
C ALA A 573 11.60 -47.04 15.65
N GLY A 574 12.48 -47.79 14.96
CA GLY A 574 12.12 -48.52 13.73
C GLY A 574 11.12 -49.67 13.94
N ILE A 575 10.88 -50.08 15.19
CA ILE A 575 10.01 -51.22 15.52
C ILE A 575 8.54 -50.79 15.67
N ASN A 576 8.25 -49.54 16.03
CA ASN A 576 6.87 -49.06 16.19
C ASN A 576 6.25 -48.55 14.87
N HIS A 577 7.06 -48.10 13.92
CA HIS A 577 6.58 -47.75 12.58
C HIS A 577 6.13 -48.99 11.78
N LEU A 578 6.75 -50.17 11.99
CA LEU A 578 6.36 -51.39 11.29
C LEU A 578 5.01 -51.96 11.77
N ASN A 579 4.74 -51.93 13.08
CA ASN A 579 3.48 -52.45 13.63
C ASN A 579 2.24 -51.62 13.27
N LEU A 580 2.41 -50.33 12.91
CA LEU A 580 1.31 -49.48 12.42
C LEU A 580 1.11 -49.57 10.90
N TYR A 581 2.18 -49.78 10.12
CA TYR A 581 2.08 -49.91 8.65
C TYR A 581 1.47 -51.26 8.21
N VAL A 582 1.71 -52.33 8.98
CA VAL A 582 1.13 -53.67 8.72
C VAL A 582 -0.38 -53.72 8.97
N ASN A 583 -0.94 -52.82 9.80
CA ASN A 583 -2.37 -52.76 10.07
C ASN A 583 -3.18 -51.95 9.03
N THR A 584 -2.52 -51.21 8.13
CA THR A 584 -3.19 -50.35 7.14
C THR A 584 -3.12 -50.86 5.70
N LEU A 585 -2.33 -51.90 5.41
CA LEU A 585 -2.29 -52.53 4.09
C LEU A 585 -2.47 -54.05 4.18
N ASN A 586 -3.61 -54.51 3.65
CA ASN A 586 -3.97 -55.89 3.31
C ASN A 586 -4.21 -56.89 4.47
N VAL A 587 -5.49 -57.05 4.83
CA VAL A 587 -6.02 -58.04 5.79
C VAL A 587 -5.67 -59.48 5.38
N GLU A 588 -5.52 -59.75 4.08
CA GLU A 588 -5.27 -61.09 3.54
C GLU A 588 -3.79 -61.53 3.66
N ALA A 589 -2.85 -60.58 3.57
CA ALA A 589 -1.43 -60.83 3.79
C ALA A 589 -1.12 -61.06 5.27
N SER A 590 -1.76 -60.29 6.17
CA SER A 590 -1.64 -60.47 7.62
C SER A 590 -2.18 -61.82 8.09
N LEU A 591 -3.22 -62.38 7.45
CA LEU A 591 -3.73 -63.73 7.75
C LEU A 591 -2.77 -64.84 7.29
N GLN A 592 -2.13 -64.69 6.12
CA GLN A 592 -1.13 -65.66 5.65
C GLN A 592 0.15 -65.62 6.47
N ILE A 593 0.65 -64.45 6.84
CA ILE A 593 1.85 -64.30 7.67
C ILE A 593 1.60 -64.87 9.07
N ASN A 594 0.47 -64.58 9.70
CA ASN A 594 0.14 -65.13 11.02
C ASN A 594 -0.02 -66.66 11.00
N LYS A 595 -0.54 -67.24 9.90
CA LYS A 595 -0.61 -68.69 9.72
C LYS A 595 0.78 -69.32 9.60
N VAL A 596 1.66 -68.75 8.78
CA VAL A 596 3.04 -69.24 8.58
C VAL A 596 3.91 -69.10 9.83
N VAL A 597 3.73 -68.03 10.61
CA VAL A 597 4.45 -67.82 11.88
C VAL A 597 3.96 -68.78 12.97
N ALA A 598 2.65 -69.08 13.01
CA ALA A 598 2.09 -70.05 13.94
C ALA A 598 2.50 -71.50 13.61
N GLU A 599 2.60 -71.85 12.32
CA GLU A 599 3.02 -73.18 11.86
C GLU A 599 4.53 -73.42 12.05
N ASN A 600 5.36 -72.37 12.07
CA ASN A 600 6.82 -72.48 12.19
C ASN A 600 7.39 -72.06 13.56
N GLY A 601 6.57 -72.00 14.60
CA GLY A 601 7.04 -71.83 15.98
C GLY A 601 7.73 -70.48 16.27
N GLY A 602 7.41 -69.43 15.53
CA GLY A 602 7.85 -68.07 15.84
C GLY A 602 9.26 -67.68 15.39
N GLN A 603 9.99 -68.51 14.64
CA GLN A 603 11.26 -68.13 14.03
C GLN A 603 11.22 -68.32 12.51
N VAL A 604 10.93 -67.24 11.79
CA VAL A 604 11.04 -67.22 10.32
C VAL A 604 11.87 -66.01 9.89
N ASN A 605 12.85 -66.24 9.02
CA ASN A 605 13.65 -65.19 8.41
C ASN A 605 12.83 -64.50 7.31
N ILE A 606 12.58 -63.20 7.48
CA ILE A 606 11.67 -62.40 6.64
C ILE A 606 12.16 -62.31 5.17
N ALA A 607 13.46 -62.44 4.93
CA ALA A 607 14.04 -62.39 3.59
C ALA A 607 13.57 -63.56 2.70
N ASP A 608 13.36 -64.74 3.29
CA ASP A 608 12.90 -65.93 2.57
C ASP A 608 11.39 -65.88 2.28
N LEU A 609 10.62 -65.14 3.09
CA LEU A 609 9.18 -64.95 2.92
C LEU A 609 8.86 -64.02 1.73
N ILE A 610 9.69 -63.00 1.52
CA ILE A 610 9.48 -62.01 0.45
C ILE A 610 9.74 -62.62 -0.94
N GLN A 611 10.59 -63.65 -1.05
CA GLN A 611 10.84 -64.33 -2.32
C GLN A 611 9.71 -65.27 -2.76
N GLN A 612 8.78 -65.63 -1.88
CA GLN A 612 7.69 -66.57 -2.18
C GLN A 612 6.37 -65.90 -2.60
N ILE A 613 6.31 -64.56 -2.59
CA ILE A 613 5.10 -63.80 -2.93
C ILE A 613 5.18 -63.38 -4.41
N GLU A 614 4.55 -64.15 -5.31
CA GLU A 614 4.44 -63.76 -6.72
C GLU A 614 3.52 -62.53 -6.89
N PRO A 615 3.89 -61.55 -7.74
CA PRO A 615 3.07 -60.37 -7.97
C PRO A 615 1.81 -60.72 -8.79
N PRO A 616 0.69 -60.00 -8.58
CA PRO A 616 -0.58 -60.32 -9.21
C PRO A 616 -0.53 -60.11 -10.72
N LYS A 617 -0.97 -61.11 -11.48
CA LYS A 617 -1.12 -61.02 -12.94
C LYS A 617 -2.21 -60.00 -13.28
N THR A 618 -1.83 -58.96 -14.02
CA THR A 618 -2.72 -57.93 -14.52
C THR A 618 -3.51 -58.45 -15.73
N SER A 619 -4.84 -58.30 -15.68
CA SER A 619 -5.77 -58.47 -16.81
C SER A 619 -6.68 -57.27 -16.91
#